data_AF-A0A540NTK0-F1
#
_entry.id   AF-A0A540NTK0-F1
#
_cell.length_a   1.000
_cell.length_b   1.000
_cell.length_c   1.000
_cell.angle_alpha   90.00
_cell.angle_beta   90.00
_cell.angle_gamma   90.00
#
_symmetry.space_group_name_H-M   'P 1'
#
loop_
_entity.id
_entity.type
_entity.pdbx_description
1 polymer ?
#
loop_
_entity_poly.entity_id
_entity_poly.type
_entity_poly.pdbx_seq_one_letter_code
_entity_poly.pdbx_strand_id
1 'polypeptide(L)'
;MRNLGLDKDGFTISAVIAGCGDDVGLLRQLHSVVVSGGFDSYVSVNNSLVTYYSRNGFLEEAKWVYLVMGEVRDEVPWNSMIVAYGQHRQGLKALGLFQEMVRRGFNVDMFTLVSVLTAFTCVEDLLGGLQFHAKLIKTGFHQNSHVGSGLIDLYSRCAGGMSECRKVSQEIPFPGLVLWNTMISGYSQNDEYSEDALRCFRQMQCVGLEPLNAAPYVVLSNIFAKAGKWEEVATIRKHMRYKGVKKKPGCSWIEVNTRVHVFVAEEIYHPMIKEIHEYLEEMSRKKKRAGYVPEL
;
A
#
# COMPACT_ATOMS: atom_id res chain seq x y z
N MET A 1 -12.33 33.70 7.06
CA MET A 1 -10.92 34.10 6.88
C MET A 1 -10.75 35.27 5.93
N ARG A 2 -11.10 35.18 4.62
CA ARG A 2 -11.09 36.37 3.73
C ARG A 2 -11.95 37.54 4.26
N ASN A 3 -13.11 37.24 4.84
CA ASN A 3 -14.00 38.24 5.43
C ASN A 3 -13.57 38.71 6.84
N LEU A 4 -12.51 38.12 7.41
CA LEU A 4 -12.02 38.42 8.77
C LEU A 4 -10.67 39.17 8.77
N GLY A 5 -10.08 39.46 7.60
CA GLY A 5 -8.81 40.19 7.50
C GLY A 5 -7.58 39.47 8.07
N LEU A 6 -7.69 38.17 8.36
CA LEU A 6 -6.57 37.37 8.87
C LEU A 6 -5.63 36.98 7.74
N ASP A 7 -4.34 37.25 7.94
CA ASP A 7 -3.31 36.86 7.00
C ASP A 7 -3.22 35.33 6.93
N LYS A 8 -3.06 34.79 5.72
CA LYS A 8 -3.01 33.34 5.53
C LYS A 8 -1.58 32.89 5.75
N ASP A 9 -1.36 32.10 6.78
CA ASP A 9 -0.05 31.49 7.02
C ASP A 9 0.07 30.12 6.31
N GLY A 10 1.31 29.62 6.21
CA GLY A 10 1.59 28.32 5.60
C GLY A 10 0.86 27.15 6.28
N PHE A 11 0.59 27.23 7.59
CA PHE A 11 -0.16 26.20 8.32
C PHE A 11 -1.62 26.12 7.89
N THR A 12 -2.27 27.27 7.71
CA THR A 12 -3.66 27.34 7.24
C THR A 12 -3.80 26.69 5.86
N ILE A 13 -2.90 27.03 4.94
CA ILE A 13 -2.91 26.46 3.59
C ILE A 13 -2.61 24.96 3.60
N SER A 14 -1.66 24.52 4.42
CA SER A 14 -1.32 23.10 4.60
C SER A 14 -2.51 22.29 5.10
N ALA A 15 -3.26 22.83 6.07
CA ALA A 15 -4.48 22.20 6.59
C ALA A 15 -5.59 22.11 5.52
N VAL A 16 -5.73 23.14 4.68
CA VAL A 16 -6.70 23.13 3.57
C VAL A 16 -6.34 22.07 2.53
N ILE A 17 -5.05 21.93 2.19
CA ILE A 17 -4.56 20.86 1.30
C ILE A 17 -4.88 19.48 1.89
N ALA A 18 -4.59 19.26 3.18
CA ALA A 18 -4.91 18.01 3.85
C ALA A 18 -6.42 17.71 3.89
N GLY A 19 -7.25 18.75 3.94
CA GLY A 19 -8.71 18.66 3.93
C GLY A 19 -9.35 18.38 2.57
N CYS A 20 -8.58 18.41 1.47
CA CYS A 20 -9.13 18.16 0.12
C CYS A 20 -9.57 16.70 -0.11
N GLY A 21 -9.18 15.77 0.77
CA GLY A 21 -9.52 14.35 0.62
C GLY A 21 -9.06 13.80 -0.74
N ASP A 22 -9.95 13.12 -1.46
CA ASP A 22 -9.63 12.54 -2.78
C ASP A 22 -9.99 13.49 -3.96
N ASP A 23 -10.38 14.75 -3.69
CA ASP A 23 -10.71 15.73 -4.74
C ASP A 23 -9.46 16.42 -5.31
N VAL A 24 -8.90 15.78 -6.33
CA VAL A 24 -7.71 16.26 -7.04
C VAL A 24 -7.99 17.54 -7.83
N GLY A 25 -9.23 17.73 -8.29
CA GLY A 25 -9.64 18.93 -9.03
C GLY A 25 -9.52 20.17 -8.15
N LEU A 26 -10.05 20.08 -6.93
CA LEU A 26 -9.91 21.10 -5.91
C LEU A 26 -8.43 21.32 -5.55
N LEU A 27 -7.65 20.25 -5.37
CA LEU A 27 -6.23 20.41 -5.06
C LEU A 27 -5.48 21.16 -6.18
N ARG A 28 -5.71 20.83 -7.45
CA ARG A 28 -5.02 21.50 -8.57
C ARG A 28 -5.34 22.99 -8.61
N GLN A 29 -6.59 23.38 -8.34
CA GLN A 29 -6.97 24.78 -8.21
C GLN A 29 -6.26 25.45 -7.03
N LEU A 30 -6.22 24.79 -5.86
CA LEU A 30 -5.51 25.29 -4.70
C LEU A 30 -4.01 25.41 -4.95
N HIS A 31 -3.39 24.46 -5.63
CA HIS A 31 -1.98 24.50 -6.00
C HIS A 31 -1.68 25.71 -6.90
N SER A 32 -2.56 26.02 -7.86
CA SER A 32 -2.45 27.25 -8.66
C SER A 32 -2.53 28.52 -7.79
N VAL A 33 -3.42 28.55 -6.80
CA VAL A 33 -3.52 29.67 -5.84
C VAL A 33 -2.27 29.76 -4.95
N VAL A 34 -1.70 28.63 -4.55
CA VAL A 34 -0.46 28.56 -3.76
C VAL A 34 0.68 29.23 -4.51
N VAL A 35 0.91 28.82 -5.77
CA VAL A 35 1.99 29.37 -6.61
C VAL A 35 1.74 30.84 -6.95
N SER A 36 0.52 31.19 -7.38
CA SER A 36 0.18 32.57 -7.77
C SER A 36 0.21 33.54 -6.58
N GLY A 37 0.02 33.02 -5.36
CA GLY A 37 0.03 33.79 -4.11
C GLY A 37 1.37 33.79 -3.38
N GLY A 38 2.40 33.11 -3.89
CA GLY A 38 3.72 33.01 -3.24
C GLY A 38 3.75 32.13 -1.98
N PHE A 39 2.71 31.32 -1.74
CA PHE A 39 2.64 30.42 -0.59
C PHE A 39 3.52 29.17 -0.76
N ASP A 40 4.03 28.93 -1.96
CA ASP A 40 5.06 27.93 -2.27
C ASP A 40 6.42 28.25 -1.64
N SER A 41 6.60 29.45 -1.08
CA SER A 41 7.76 29.77 -0.23
C SER A 41 7.75 29.03 1.12
N TYR A 42 6.59 28.56 1.58
CA TYR A 42 6.47 27.84 2.85
C TYR A 42 6.77 26.33 2.66
N VAL A 43 7.78 25.82 3.37
CA VAL A 43 8.15 24.39 3.36
C VAL A 43 6.97 23.50 3.73
N SER A 44 6.16 23.88 4.73
CA SER A 44 4.98 23.12 5.16
C SER A 44 3.92 22.95 4.07
N VAL A 45 3.72 23.98 3.25
CA VAL A 45 2.77 23.96 2.14
C VAL A 45 3.24 22.98 1.06
N ASN A 46 4.52 23.06 0.68
CA ASN A 46 5.11 22.14 -0.29
C ASN A 46 5.14 20.70 0.21
N ASN A 47 5.44 20.47 1.49
CA ASN A 47 5.37 19.15 2.12
C ASN A 47 3.96 18.56 2.01
N SER A 48 2.93 19.38 2.25
CA SER A 48 1.53 18.98 2.14
C SER A 48 1.14 18.65 0.70
N LEU A 49 1.60 19.43 -0.28
CA LEU A 49 1.40 19.17 -1.71
C LEU A 49 2.08 17.88 -2.17
N VAL A 50 3.37 17.69 -1.84
CA VAL A 50 4.12 16.47 -2.17
C VAL A 50 3.42 15.26 -1.55
N THR A 51 3.08 15.32 -0.27
CA THR A 51 2.39 14.23 0.44
C THR A 51 1.06 13.89 -0.23
N TYR A 52 0.25 14.89 -0.58
CA TYR A 52 -1.03 14.68 -1.22
C TYR A 52 -0.87 14.02 -2.60
N TYR A 53 -0.07 14.62 -3.49
CA TYR A 53 0.09 14.12 -4.85
C TYR A 53 0.68 12.70 -4.84
N SER A 54 1.67 12.45 -3.98
CA SER A 54 2.26 11.13 -3.75
C SER A 54 1.22 10.09 -3.31
N ARG A 55 0.40 10.39 -2.30
CA ARG A 55 -0.61 9.46 -1.78
C ARG A 55 -1.72 9.14 -2.78
N ASN A 56 -2.00 10.06 -3.69
CA ASN A 56 -3.03 9.90 -4.72
C ASN A 56 -2.47 9.41 -6.06
N GLY A 57 -1.18 9.08 -6.14
CA GLY A 57 -0.54 8.51 -7.33
C GLY A 57 -0.21 9.50 -8.45
N PHE A 58 -0.31 10.81 -8.19
CA PHE A 58 0.11 11.88 -9.10
C PHE A 58 1.62 12.14 -8.97
N LEU A 59 2.40 11.12 -9.33
CA LEU A 59 3.85 11.09 -9.05
C LEU A 59 4.64 12.17 -9.80
N GLU A 60 4.20 12.56 -11.01
CA GLU A 60 4.90 13.60 -11.77
C GLU A 60 4.65 14.98 -11.17
N GLU A 61 3.42 15.29 -10.74
CA GLU A 61 3.12 16.51 -9.98
C GLU A 61 3.86 16.53 -8.64
N ALA A 62 3.88 15.42 -7.90
CA ALA A 62 4.64 15.31 -6.65
C ALA A 62 6.13 15.55 -6.87
N LYS A 63 6.70 14.96 -7.92
CA LYS A 63 8.10 15.13 -8.31
C LYS A 63 8.39 16.58 -8.71
N TRP A 64 7.50 17.24 -9.42
CA TRP A 64 7.66 18.65 -9.78
C TRP A 64 7.75 19.54 -8.54
N VAL A 65 6.80 19.42 -7.61
CA VAL A 65 6.84 20.18 -6.35
C VAL A 65 8.12 19.87 -5.58
N TYR A 66 8.48 18.59 -5.46
CA TYR A 66 9.71 18.13 -4.81
C TYR A 66 10.99 18.76 -5.39
N LEU A 67 11.07 18.91 -6.73
CA LEU A 67 12.22 19.51 -7.39
C LEU A 67 12.28 21.03 -7.19
N VAL A 68 11.14 21.71 -7.24
CA VAL A 68 11.04 23.17 -7.07
C VAL A 68 11.45 23.60 -5.65
N MET A 69 11.21 22.77 -4.63
CA MET A 69 11.65 23.03 -3.25
C MET A 69 13.17 23.23 -3.08
N GLY A 70 13.99 22.71 -4.00
CA GLY A 70 15.45 22.90 -3.98
C GLY A 70 16.13 22.40 -2.69
N GLU A 71 16.96 23.25 -2.09
CA GLU A 71 17.74 22.94 -0.88
C GLU A 71 17.00 23.22 0.44
N VAL A 72 15.84 23.88 0.39
CA VAL A 72 15.07 24.26 1.59
C VAL A 72 14.22 23.10 2.14
N ARG A 73 14.34 21.90 1.55
CA ARG A 73 13.58 20.72 1.93
C ARG A 73 14.08 20.09 3.23
N ASP A 74 13.14 19.71 4.08
CA ASP A 74 13.36 18.84 5.23
C ASP A 74 13.22 17.35 4.83
N GLU A 75 13.08 16.46 5.81
CA GLU A 75 13.00 15.00 5.61
C GLU A 75 11.66 14.52 5.03
N VAL A 76 10.58 15.27 5.25
CA VAL A 76 9.21 14.91 4.88
C VAL A 76 9.01 14.65 3.38
N PRO A 77 9.47 15.50 2.45
CA PRO A 77 9.25 15.30 1.02
C PRO A 77 10.10 14.14 0.48
N TRP A 78 11.24 13.81 1.10
CA TRP A 78 12.00 12.59 0.76
C TRP A 78 11.21 11.35 1.11
N ASN A 79 10.74 11.24 2.37
CA ASN A 79 9.99 10.08 2.84
C ASN A 79 8.74 9.90 1.99
N SER A 80 8.02 10.99 1.71
CA SER A 80 6.81 10.98 0.87
C SER A 80 7.09 10.45 -0.54
N MET A 81 8.16 10.89 -1.20
CA MET A 81 8.50 10.43 -2.55
C MET A 81 9.03 9.00 -2.57
N ILE A 82 9.84 8.58 -1.59
CA ILE A 82 10.38 7.21 -1.49
C ILE A 82 9.23 6.22 -1.27
N VAL A 83 8.30 6.53 -0.35
CA VAL A 83 7.10 5.73 -0.09
C VAL A 83 6.26 5.62 -1.37
N ALA A 84 6.00 6.75 -2.04
CA ALA A 84 5.19 6.78 -3.26
C ALA A 84 5.80 5.95 -4.39
N TYR A 85 7.11 6.10 -4.65
CA TYR A 85 7.79 5.29 -5.65
C TYR A 85 7.77 3.79 -5.29
N GLY A 86 7.92 3.44 -4.01
CA GLY A 86 7.79 2.05 -3.54
C GLY A 86 6.40 1.48 -3.81
N GLN A 87 5.34 2.20 -3.44
CA GLN A 87 3.94 1.78 -3.62
C GLN A 87 3.55 1.64 -5.10
N HIS A 88 4.11 2.49 -5.97
CA HIS A 88 3.84 2.48 -7.40
C HIS A 88 4.84 1.63 -8.22
N ARG A 89 5.56 0.70 -7.58
CA ARG A 89 6.50 -0.25 -8.20
C ARG A 89 7.64 0.43 -8.99
N GLN A 90 8.00 1.67 -8.65
CA GLN A 90 9.13 2.39 -9.22
C GLN A 90 10.38 2.22 -8.33
N GLY A 91 10.73 0.98 -8.01
CA GLY A 91 11.74 0.64 -6.99
C GLY A 91 13.10 1.28 -7.22
N LEU A 92 13.60 1.33 -8.46
CA LEU A 92 14.88 1.97 -8.78
C LEU A 92 14.89 3.47 -8.42
N LYS A 93 13.79 4.19 -8.65
CA LYS A 93 13.68 5.61 -8.27
C LYS A 93 13.63 5.78 -6.76
N ALA A 94 12.93 4.89 -6.05
CA ALA A 94 12.90 4.88 -4.58
C ALA A 94 14.30 4.67 -3.99
N LEU A 95 15.05 3.68 -4.50
CA LEU A 95 16.42 3.40 -4.06
C LEU A 95 17.38 4.56 -4.36
N GLY A 96 17.28 5.17 -5.55
CA GLY A 96 18.07 6.34 -5.91
C GLY A 96 17.79 7.55 -5.00
N LEU A 97 16.52 7.83 -4.69
CA LEU A 97 16.18 8.88 -3.72
C LEU A 97 16.67 8.57 -2.31
N PHE A 98 16.56 7.32 -1.87
CA PHE A 98 17.08 6.93 -0.56
C PHE A 98 18.59 7.11 -0.44
N GLN A 99 19.36 6.70 -1.47
CA GLN A 99 20.81 6.91 -1.48
C GLN A 99 21.18 8.39 -1.40
N GLU A 100 20.47 9.24 -2.14
CA GLU A 100 20.70 10.68 -2.11
C GLU A 100 20.30 11.31 -0.76
N MET A 101 19.18 10.87 -0.15
CA MET A 101 18.75 11.29 1.18
C MET A 101 19.84 11.00 2.23
N VAL A 102 20.38 9.78 2.23
CA VAL A 102 21.47 9.37 3.12
C VAL A 102 22.76 10.15 2.83
N ARG A 103 23.10 10.36 1.56
CA ARG A 103 24.30 11.12 1.15
C ARG A 103 24.27 12.56 1.65
N ARG A 104 23.08 13.16 1.76
CA ARG A 104 22.87 14.51 2.29
C ARG A 104 22.76 14.56 3.82
N GLY A 105 22.83 13.43 4.51
CA GLY A 105 22.83 13.37 5.97
C GLY A 105 21.45 13.54 6.62
N PHE A 106 20.36 13.34 5.88
CA PHE A 106 19.01 13.36 6.46
C PHE A 106 18.74 12.10 7.29
N ASN A 107 17.96 12.22 8.37
CA ASN A 107 17.61 11.08 9.20
C ASN A 107 16.61 10.17 8.50
N VAL A 108 16.81 8.87 8.65
CA VAL A 108 15.95 7.85 8.06
C VAL A 108 15.05 7.28 9.16
N ASP A 109 13.73 7.34 8.94
CA ASP A 109 12.75 6.75 9.84
C ASP A 109 12.35 5.32 9.40
N MET A 110 11.55 4.66 10.23
CA MET A 110 11.08 3.29 9.96
C MET A 110 10.23 3.17 8.67
N PHE A 111 9.48 4.20 8.28
CA PHE A 111 8.64 4.16 7.09
C PHE A 111 9.49 4.22 5.81
N THR A 112 10.56 5.00 5.83
CA THR A 112 11.55 5.03 4.76
C THR A 112 12.27 3.68 4.64
N LEU A 113 12.67 3.07 5.76
CA LEU A 113 13.30 1.74 5.75
C LEU A 113 12.39 0.66 5.15
N VAL A 114 11.11 0.64 5.52
CA VAL A 114 10.11 -0.29 4.95
C VAL A 114 9.95 -0.06 3.45
N SER A 115 9.87 1.20 3.01
CA SER A 115 9.72 1.53 1.59
C SER A 115 10.94 1.11 0.76
N VAL A 116 12.14 1.21 1.34
CA VAL A 116 13.39 0.71 0.72
C VAL A 116 13.37 -0.82 0.60
N LEU A 117 12.91 -1.54 1.63
CA LEU A 117 12.71 -3.00 1.54
C LEU A 117 11.72 -3.36 0.43
N THR A 118 10.57 -2.69 0.37
CA THR A 118 9.59 -2.87 -0.72
C THR A 118 10.20 -2.57 -2.10
N ALA A 119 11.08 -1.56 -2.19
CA ALA A 119 11.77 -1.23 -3.42
C ALA A 119 12.69 -2.37 -3.88
N PHE A 120 13.49 -2.98 -2.97
CA PHE A 120 14.29 -4.17 -3.27
C PHE A 120 13.41 -5.34 -3.73
N THR A 121 12.30 -5.58 -3.05
CA THR A 121 11.34 -6.62 -3.44
C THR A 121 10.73 -6.37 -4.82
N CYS A 122 10.49 -5.11 -5.19
CA CYS A 122 9.94 -4.73 -6.49
C CYS A 122 10.92 -4.88 -7.65
N VAL A 123 12.23 -4.69 -7.42
CA VAL A 123 13.27 -4.86 -8.44
C VAL A 123 13.92 -6.24 -8.41
N GLU A 124 13.41 -7.14 -7.56
CA GLU A 124 13.89 -8.51 -7.36
C GLU A 124 15.38 -8.59 -6.95
N ASP A 125 15.91 -7.53 -6.30
CA ASP A 125 17.29 -7.46 -5.84
C ASP A 125 17.43 -8.00 -4.40
N LEU A 126 17.47 -9.33 -4.30
CA LEU A 126 17.66 -10.01 -3.02
C LEU A 126 19.02 -9.69 -2.40
N LEU A 127 20.09 -9.60 -3.20
CA LEU A 127 21.44 -9.34 -2.67
C LEU A 127 21.54 -7.96 -2.03
N GLY A 128 20.95 -6.93 -2.66
CA GLY A 128 20.82 -5.60 -2.08
C GLY A 128 19.96 -5.61 -0.82
N GLY A 129 18.83 -6.33 -0.85
CA GLY A 129 17.95 -6.51 0.31
C GLY A 129 18.63 -7.18 1.50
N LEU A 130 19.48 -8.19 1.28
CA LEU A 130 20.27 -8.86 2.32
C LEU A 130 21.32 -7.93 2.95
N GLN A 131 22.03 -7.16 2.12
CA GLN A 131 22.97 -6.15 2.61
C GLN A 131 22.24 -5.08 3.43
N PHE A 132 21.05 -4.69 2.99
CA PHE A 132 20.21 -3.75 3.71
C PHE A 132 19.71 -4.33 5.03
N HIS A 133 19.32 -5.61 5.08
CA HIS A 133 18.98 -6.28 6.33
C HIS A 133 20.15 -6.28 7.32
N ALA A 134 21.37 -6.58 6.88
CA ALA A 134 22.56 -6.47 7.73
C ALA A 134 22.77 -5.04 8.27
N LYS A 135 22.47 -4.00 7.47
CA LYS A 135 22.46 -2.61 7.93
C LYS A 135 21.40 -2.39 9.02
N LEU A 136 20.17 -2.87 8.81
CA LEU A 136 19.07 -2.75 9.77
C LEU A 136 19.40 -3.38 11.12
N ILE A 137 20.08 -4.53 11.13
CA ILE A 137 20.59 -5.18 12.35
C ILE A 137 21.59 -4.25 13.06
N LYS A 138 22.61 -3.76 12.34
CA LYS A 138 23.64 -2.87 12.89
C LYS A 138 23.08 -1.56 13.45
N THR A 139 21.99 -1.06 12.87
CA THR A 139 21.32 0.17 13.30
C THR A 139 20.20 -0.07 14.33
N GLY A 140 19.96 -1.31 14.76
CA GLY A 140 18.96 -1.63 15.78
C GLY A 140 17.50 -1.68 15.31
N PHE A 141 17.24 -1.66 14.01
CA PHE A 141 15.87 -1.67 13.44
C PHE A 141 15.31 -3.08 13.19
N HIS A 142 16.11 -4.14 13.30
CA HIS A 142 15.69 -5.52 13.04
C HIS A 142 14.53 -6.01 13.93
N GLN A 143 14.42 -5.50 15.17
CA GLN A 143 13.32 -5.83 16.09
C GLN A 143 12.07 -4.97 15.92
N ASN A 144 12.09 -3.98 15.02
CA ASN A 144 10.93 -3.11 14.78
C ASN A 144 9.87 -3.86 13.95
N SER A 145 8.62 -3.89 14.43
CA SER A 145 7.55 -4.66 13.78
C SER A 145 7.22 -4.19 12.36
N HIS A 146 7.34 -2.89 12.04
CA HIS A 146 7.09 -2.39 10.69
C HIS A 146 8.21 -2.82 9.74
N VAL A 147 9.47 -2.65 10.17
CA VAL A 147 10.65 -3.08 9.41
C VAL A 147 10.63 -4.59 9.18
N GLY A 148 10.29 -5.37 10.21
CA GLY A 148 10.10 -6.82 10.12
C GLY A 148 9.07 -7.23 9.09
N SER A 149 7.97 -6.47 8.97
CA SER A 149 6.96 -6.71 7.93
C SER A 149 7.55 -6.56 6.52
N GLY A 150 8.40 -5.55 6.30
CA GLY A 150 9.10 -5.37 5.03
C GLY A 150 10.11 -6.48 4.74
N LEU A 151 10.82 -6.96 5.76
CA LEU A 151 11.76 -8.08 5.64
C LEU A 151 11.04 -9.38 5.28
N ILE A 152 9.88 -9.65 5.90
CA ILE A 152 9.06 -10.81 5.57
C ILE A 152 8.55 -10.72 4.12
N ASP A 153 8.08 -9.56 3.64
CA ASP A 153 7.69 -9.40 2.23
C ASP A 153 8.87 -9.70 1.28
N LEU A 154 10.07 -9.17 1.58
CA LEU A 154 11.29 -9.45 0.83
C LEU A 154 11.62 -10.95 0.78
N TYR A 155 11.68 -11.62 1.93
CA TYR A 155 12.06 -13.04 2.00
C TYR A 155 10.97 -13.98 1.48
N SER A 156 9.70 -13.65 1.64
CA SER A 156 8.58 -14.53 1.26
C SER A 156 8.57 -14.86 -0.23
N ARG A 157 9.07 -13.95 -1.07
CA ARG A 157 9.13 -14.11 -2.52
C ARG A 157 10.32 -14.91 -3.00
N CYS A 158 11.24 -15.27 -2.11
CA CYS A 158 12.40 -16.09 -2.45
C CYS A 158 12.07 -17.57 -2.26
N ALA A 159 12.57 -18.42 -3.18
CA ALA A 159 12.49 -19.87 -3.01
C ALA A 159 13.15 -20.29 -1.69
N GLY A 160 12.38 -20.95 -0.82
CA GLY A 160 12.85 -21.38 0.51
C GLY A 160 12.99 -20.27 1.56
N GLY A 161 12.60 -19.03 1.26
CA GLY A 161 12.74 -17.87 2.16
C GLY A 161 11.81 -17.88 3.38
N MET A 162 10.89 -18.84 3.46
CA MET A 162 9.94 -18.95 4.59
C MET A 162 10.64 -19.25 5.93
N SER A 163 11.79 -19.93 5.90
CA SER A 163 12.63 -20.13 7.09
C SER A 163 13.13 -18.80 7.64
N GLU A 164 13.59 -17.90 6.77
CA GLU A 164 14.06 -16.57 7.17
C GLU A 164 12.90 -15.69 7.66
N CYS A 165 11.73 -15.76 7.03
CA CYS A 165 10.51 -15.09 7.51
C CYS A 165 10.20 -15.47 8.97
N ARG A 166 10.31 -16.77 9.30
CA ARG A 166 10.09 -17.26 10.65
C ARG A 166 11.12 -16.72 11.63
N LYS A 167 12.41 -16.72 11.28
CA LYS A 167 13.48 -16.15 12.13
C LYS A 167 13.25 -14.67 12.41
N VAL A 168 12.98 -13.88 11.38
CA VAL A 168 12.65 -12.44 11.51
C VAL A 168 11.46 -12.24 12.46
N SER A 169 10.40 -13.04 12.30
CA SER A 169 9.22 -12.94 13.19
C SER A 169 9.51 -13.29 14.65
N GLN A 170 10.45 -14.20 14.92
CA GLN A 170 10.85 -14.63 16.27
C GLN A 170 11.74 -13.59 16.97
N GLU A 171 12.49 -12.79 16.21
CA GLU A 171 13.31 -11.71 16.74
C GLU A 171 12.49 -10.48 17.16
N ILE A 172 11.21 -10.42 16.79
CA ILE A 172 10.35 -9.26 17.04
C ILE A 172 9.50 -9.51 18.30
N PRO A 173 9.74 -8.77 19.40
CA PRO A 173 9.10 -9.04 20.69
C PRO A 173 7.61 -8.68 20.72
N PHE A 174 7.21 -7.66 19.96
CA PHE A 174 5.82 -7.17 19.91
C PHE A 174 5.35 -7.05 18.45
N PRO A 175 4.99 -8.18 17.80
CA PRO A 175 4.55 -8.15 16.42
C PRO A 175 3.16 -7.49 16.31
N GLY A 176 3.07 -6.42 15.52
CA GLY A 176 1.82 -5.70 15.24
C GLY A 176 0.98 -6.36 14.15
N LEU A 177 -0.24 -5.83 13.94
CA LEU A 177 -1.21 -6.37 12.98
C LEU A 177 -0.67 -6.47 11.55
N VAL A 178 0.13 -5.48 11.13
CA VAL A 178 0.74 -5.47 9.78
C VAL A 178 1.65 -6.69 9.59
N LEU A 179 2.50 -7.00 10.58
CA LEU A 179 3.44 -8.12 10.51
C LEU A 179 2.71 -9.46 10.42
N TRP A 180 1.69 -9.67 11.26
CA TRP A 180 0.88 -10.89 11.22
C TRP A 180 0.18 -11.07 9.88
N ASN A 181 -0.39 -10.01 9.32
CA ASN A 181 -1.00 -10.04 8.00
C ASN A 181 0.02 -10.37 6.90
N THR A 182 1.23 -9.80 6.98
CA THR A 182 2.30 -10.11 6.04
C THR A 182 2.77 -11.56 6.16
N MET A 183 2.88 -12.12 7.36
CA MET A 183 3.20 -13.54 7.58
C MET A 183 2.13 -14.47 6.96
N ILE A 184 0.85 -14.22 7.26
CA ILE A 184 -0.26 -15.01 6.72
C ILE A 184 -0.29 -14.92 5.19
N SER A 185 -0.03 -13.73 4.64
CA SER A 185 0.06 -13.53 3.18
C SER A 185 1.28 -14.22 2.58
N GLY A 186 2.42 -14.22 3.25
CA GLY A 186 3.62 -14.94 2.84
C GLY A 186 3.38 -16.44 2.74
N TYR A 187 2.70 -17.03 3.74
CA TYR A 187 2.33 -18.45 3.71
C TYR A 187 1.35 -18.80 2.58
N SER A 188 0.58 -17.84 2.06
CA SER A 188 -0.32 -18.10 0.94
C SER A 188 0.39 -18.44 -0.38
N GLN A 189 1.69 -18.17 -0.45
CA GLN A 189 2.49 -18.44 -1.64
C GLN A 189 2.85 -19.93 -1.78
N ASN A 190 2.74 -20.74 -0.72
CA ASN A 190 3.02 -22.18 -0.77
C ASN A 190 1.98 -22.97 0.02
N ASP A 191 1.36 -23.96 -0.63
CA ASP A 191 0.26 -24.77 -0.11
C ASP A 191 0.64 -25.62 1.11
N GLU A 192 1.94 -25.94 1.25
CA GLU A 192 2.48 -26.71 2.38
C GLU A 192 2.34 -25.98 3.72
N TYR A 193 2.16 -24.65 3.71
CA TYR A 193 2.13 -23.83 4.93
C TYR A 193 0.73 -23.44 5.40
N SER A 194 -0.32 -24.15 4.97
CA SER A 194 -1.70 -23.86 5.40
C SER A 194 -1.89 -23.89 6.92
N GLU A 195 -1.26 -24.84 7.61
CA GLU A 195 -1.30 -24.94 9.08
C GLU A 195 -0.49 -23.85 9.77
N ASP A 196 0.64 -23.45 9.20
CA ASP A 196 1.45 -22.35 9.70
C ASP A 196 0.70 -21.02 9.65
N ALA A 197 0.00 -20.75 8.54
CA ALA A 197 -0.84 -19.57 8.40
C ALA A 197 -1.94 -19.52 9.47
N LEU A 198 -2.60 -20.66 9.73
CA LEU A 198 -3.62 -20.77 10.77
C LEU A 198 -3.04 -20.54 12.16
N ARG A 199 -1.86 -21.09 12.45
CA ARG A 199 -1.16 -20.88 13.71
C ARG A 199 -0.84 -19.41 13.93
N CYS A 200 -0.32 -18.71 12.92
CA CYS A 200 -0.08 -17.28 13.00
C CYS A 200 -1.37 -16.49 13.25
N PHE A 201 -2.46 -16.85 12.59
CA PHE A 201 -3.76 -16.22 12.83
C PHE A 201 -4.26 -16.42 14.26
N ARG A 202 -4.16 -17.64 14.80
CA ARG A 202 -4.54 -17.92 16.20
C ARG A 202 -3.66 -17.16 17.19
N GLN A 203 -2.34 -17.12 16.97
CA GLN A 203 -1.41 -16.36 17.81
C GLN A 203 -1.73 -14.86 17.81
N MET A 204 -1.99 -14.29 16.63
CA MET A 204 -2.43 -12.91 16.46
C MET A 204 -3.70 -12.61 17.30
N GLN A 205 -4.67 -13.52 17.32
CA GLN A 205 -5.87 -13.39 18.15
C GLN A 205 -5.56 -13.49 19.66
N CYS A 206 -4.69 -14.42 20.07
CA CYS A 206 -4.29 -14.60 21.47
C CYS A 206 -3.61 -13.36 22.06
N VAL A 207 -2.85 -12.60 21.26
CA VAL A 207 -2.23 -11.34 21.69
C VAL A 207 -3.17 -10.14 21.64
N GLY A 208 -4.47 -10.36 21.40
CA GLY A 208 -5.50 -9.33 21.37
C GLY A 208 -5.54 -8.51 20.08
N LEU A 209 -4.76 -8.89 19.05
CA LEU A 209 -4.77 -8.25 17.74
C LEU A 209 -5.84 -8.88 16.87
N GLU A 210 -7.10 -8.72 17.25
CA GLU A 210 -8.20 -9.24 16.44
C GLU A 210 -8.37 -8.42 15.15
N PRO A 211 -8.30 -9.04 13.96
CA PRO A 211 -8.46 -8.32 12.71
C PRO A 211 -9.93 -7.91 12.53
N LEU A 212 -10.19 -6.61 12.61
CA LEU A 212 -11.50 -6.05 12.23
C LEU A 212 -11.63 -5.89 10.70
N ASN A 213 -10.54 -6.05 9.96
CA ASN A 213 -10.53 -6.01 8.51
C ASN A 213 -10.66 -7.44 7.92
N ALA A 214 -11.19 -7.51 6.71
CA ALA A 214 -11.47 -8.79 6.05
C ALA A 214 -10.21 -9.50 5.51
N ALA A 215 -9.09 -8.80 5.39
CA ALA A 215 -7.91 -9.28 4.66
C ALA A 215 -7.37 -10.63 5.17
N PRO A 216 -7.02 -10.83 6.45
CA PRO A 216 -6.45 -12.10 6.91
C PRO A 216 -7.44 -13.27 6.82
N TYR A 217 -8.74 -13.02 7.04
CA TYR A 217 -9.78 -14.04 6.85
C TYR A 217 -9.87 -14.52 5.41
N VAL A 218 -9.85 -13.57 4.46
CA VAL A 218 -9.93 -13.89 3.03
C VAL A 218 -8.69 -14.65 2.60
N VAL A 219 -7.49 -14.20 3.00
CA VAL A 219 -6.24 -14.89 2.69
C VAL A 219 -6.25 -16.32 3.24
N LEU A 220 -6.61 -16.53 4.51
CA LEU A 220 -6.71 -17.88 5.09
C LEU A 220 -7.75 -18.75 4.39
N SER A 221 -8.93 -18.19 4.10
CA SER A 221 -9.97 -18.90 3.36
C SER A 221 -9.47 -19.35 1.99
N ASN A 222 -8.65 -18.54 1.31
CA ASN A 222 -8.09 -18.91 0.02
C ASN A 222 -7.01 -19.98 0.14
N ILE A 223 -6.14 -19.88 1.16
CA ILE A 223 -5.13 -20.90 1.47
C ILE A 223 -5.79 -22.27 1.68
N PHE A 224 -6.83 -22.33 2.52
CA PHE A 224 -7.54 -23.59 2.79
C PHE A 224 -8.32 -24.11 1.59
N ALA A 225 -8.93 -23.21 0.80
CA ALA A 225 -9.61 -23.61 -0.43
C ALA A 225 -8.64 -24.25 -1.42
N LYS A 226 -7.44 -23.66 -1.60
CA LYS A 226 -6.38 -24.21 -2.46
C LYS A 226 -5.86 -25.55 -1.96
N ALA A 227 -5.79 -25.74 -0.64
CA ALA A 227 -5.46 -27.02 -0.01
C ALA A 227 -6.63 -28.04 0.04
N GLY A 228 -7.81 -27.71 -0.53
CA GLY A 228 -9.00 -28.58 -0.51
C GLY A 228 -9.69 -28.72 0.86
N LYS A 229 -9.29 -27.95 1.87
CA LYS A 229 -9.80 -28.01 3.26
C LYS A 229 -11.07 -27.17 3.42
N TRP A 230 -12.17 -27.60 2.81
CA TRP A 230 -13.43 -26.83 2.80
C TRP A 230 -14.10 -26.64 4.17
N GLU A 231 -13.86 -27.55 5.13
CA GLU A 231 -14.34 -27.40 6.51
C GLU A 231 -13.68 -26.21 7.21
N GLU A 232 -12.37 -26.00 7.01
CA GLU A 232 -11.64 -24.86 7.53
C GLU A 232 -12.11 -23.55 6.87
N VAL A 233 -12.37 -23.56 5.56
CA VAL A 233 -12.99 -22.43 4.84
C VAL A 233 -14.32 -22.04 5.49
N ALA A 234 -15.19 -23.02 5.75
CA ALA A 234 -16.48 -22.78 6.39
C ALA A 234 -16.31 -22.19 7.80
N THR A 235 -15.34 -22.70 8.57
CA THR A 235 -15.01 -22.24 9.92
C THR A 235 -14.53 -20.79 9.92
N ILE A 236 -13.56 -20.44 9.07
CA ILE A 236 -13.05 -19.07 8.93
C ILE A 236 -14.16 -18.10 8.51
N ARG A 237 -14.99 -18.46 7.53
CA ARG A 237 -16.11 -17.63 7.08
C ARG A 237 -17.21 -17.48 8.15
N LYS A 238 -17.48 -18.53 8.94
CA LYS A 238 -18.40 -18.47 10.08
C LYS A 238 -17.86 -17.53 11.16
N HIS A 239 -16.57 -17.61 11.47
CA HIS A 239 -15.94 -16.73 12.44
C HIS A 239 -15.97 -15.26 11.99
N MET A 240 -15.68 -15.01 10.71
CA MET A 240 -15.78 -13.68 10.09
C MET A 240 -17.18 -13.07 10.24
N ARG A 241 -18.25 -13.86 10.00
CA ARG A 241 -19.65 -13.44 10.20
C ARG A 241 -19.97 -13.16 11.67
N TYR A 242 -19.56 -14.04 12.58
CA TYR A 242 -19.78 -13.87 14.02
C TYR A 242 -19.17 -12.56 14.54
N LYS A 243 -18.00 -12.18 14.02
CA LYS A 243 -17.31 -10.93 14.37
C LYS A 243 -17.83 -9.69 13.61
N GLY A 244 -18.81 -9.85 12.72
CA GLY A 244 -19.34 -8.76 11.90
C GLY A 244 -18.36 -8.22 10.86
N VAL A 245 -17.26 -8.93 10.59
CA VAL A 245 -16.27 -8.53 9.59
C VAL A 245 -16.86 -8.76 8.20
N LYS A 246 -16.88 -7.74 7.36
CA LYS A 246 -17.40 -7.82 5.98
C LYS A 246 -16.28 -7.54 4.98
N LYS A 247 -16.17 -8.37 3.95
CA LYS A 247 -15.33 -8.08 2.80
C LYS A 247 -15.93 -6.89 2.08
N LYS A 248 -15.16 -5.82 1.87
CA LYS A 248 -15.56 -4.76 0.94
C LYS A 248 -15.47 -5.35 -0.48
N PRO A 249 -16.56 -5.36 -1.26
CA PRO A 249 -16.48 -5.80 -2.64
C PRO A 249 -15.54 -4.88 -3.42
N GLY A 250 -14.88 -5.42 -4.44
CA GLY A 250 -14.07 -4.59 -5.34
C GLY A 250 -14.99 -3.69 -6.14
N CYS A 251 -14.66 -2.42 -6.28
CA CYS A 251 -15.43 -1.47 -7.06
C CYS A 251 -14.53 -0.83 -8.12
N SER A 252 -15.00 -0.70 -9.34
CA SER A 252 -14.42 0.18 -10.36
C SER A 252 -15.44 1.22 -10.76
N TRP A 253 -14.99 2.32 -11.35
CA TRP A 253 -15.90 3.30 -11.93
C TRP A 253 -15.30 3.91 -13.18
N ILE A 254 -16.18 4.34 -14.07
CA ILE A 254 -15.83 5.12 -15.26
C ILE A 254 -16.71 6.36 -15.30
N GLU A 255 -16.18 7.44 -15.87
CA GLU A 255 -16.96 8.63 -16.17
C GLU A 255 -17.22 8.69 -17.67
N VAL A 256 -18.49 8.67 -18.06
CA VAL A 256 -18.92 8.80 -19.46
C VAL A 256 -19.95 9.90 -19.53
N ASN A 257 -19.71 10.89 -20.39
CA ASN A 257 -20.60 12.04 -20.58
C ASN A 257 -21.01 12.69 -19.25
N THR A 258 -20.05 12.98 -18.37
CA THR A 258 -20.25 13.59 -17.03
C THR A 258 -21.06 12.76 -16.03
N ARG A 259 -21.33 11.48 -16.34
CA ARG A 259 -21.98 10.54 -15.43
C ARG A 259 -20.98 9.49 -14.95
N VAL A 260 -20.88 9.33 -13.64
CA VAL A 260 -20.08 8.27 -13.03
C VAL A 260 -20.89 6.98 -13.01
N HIS A 261 -20.35 5.95 -13.64
CA HIS A 261 -20.86 4.59 -13.61
C HIS A 261 -19.98 3.76 -12.69
N VAL A 262 -20.54 3.23 -11.61
CA VAL A 262 -19.84 2.39 -10.63
C VAL A 262 -20.21 0.93 -10.89
N PHE A 263 -19.21 0.06 -10.90
CA PHE A 263 -19.35 -1.38 -11.03
C PHE A 263 -18.81 -2.04 -9.78
N VAL A 264 -19.67 -2.70 -9.02
CA VAL A 264 -19.27 -3.45 -7.84
C VAL A 264 -19.19 -4.95 -8.18
N ALA A 265 -18.12 -5.61 -7.73
CA ALA A 265 -17.94 -7.04 -7.92
C ALA A 265 -19.11 -7.81 -7.30
N GLU A 266 -19.67 -8.77 -8.05
CA GLU A 266 -20.85 -9.57 -7.67
C GLU A 266 -22.18 -8.78 -7.59
N GLU A 267 -22.22 -7.55 -8.11
CA GLU A 267 -23.43 -6.74 -8.14
C GLU A 267 -24.34 -7.06 -9.33
N ILE A 268 -25.65 -7.02 -9.08
CA ILE A 268 -26.69 -7.31 -10.08
C ILE A 268 -27.61 -6.10 -10.36
N TYR A 269 -27.30 -4.92 -9.82
CA TYR A 269 -28.20 -3.76 -9.80
C TYR A 269 -27.81 -2.60 -10.72
N HIS A 270 -26.71 -2.70 -11.48
CA HIS A 270 -26.36 -1.65 -12.43
C HIS A 270 -27.50 -1.49 -13.47
N PRO A 271 -27.95 -0.27 -13.82
CA PRO A 271 -29.09 -0.07 -14.71
C PRO A 271 -28.94 -0.78 -16.07
N MET A 272 -27.71 -0.94 -16.55
CA MET A 272 -27.37 -1.62 -17.81
C MET A 272 -26.75 -3.01 -17.60
N ILE A 273 -26.92 -3.64 -16.44
CA ILE A 273 -26.20 -4.88 -16.07
C ILE A 273 -26.41 -6.01 -17.10
N LYS A 274 -27.61 -6.13 -17.67
CA LYS A 274 -27.93 -7.13 -18.70
C LYS A 274 -27.12 -6.90 -19.97
N GLU A 275 -27.15 -5.68 -20.49
CA GLU A 275 -26.41 -5.29 -21.71
C GLU A 275 -24.90 -5.46 -21.52
N ILE A 276 -24.38 -5.12 -20.34
CA ILE A 276 -22.97 -5.32 -19.99
C ILE A 276 -22.61 -6.80 -20.00
N HIS A 277 -23.42 -7.66 -19.36
CA HIS A 277 -23.16 -9.10 -19.35
C HIS A 277 -23.26 -9.73 -20.75
N GLU A 278 -24.26 -9.37 -21.54
CA GLU A 278 -24.40 -9.82 -22.93
C GLU A 278 -23.15 -9.43 -23.77
N TYR A 279 -22.68 -8.19 -23.62
CA TYR A 279 -21.48 -7.73 -24.29
C TYR A 279 -20.21 -8.45 -23.81
N LEU A 280 -20.06 -8.68 -22.50
CA LEU A 280 -18.94 -9.43 -21.93
C LEU A 280 -18.91 -10.90 -22.39
N GLU A 281 -20.08 -11.54 -22.53
CA GLU A 281 -20.20 -12.88 -23.11
C GLU A 281 -19.81 -12.91 -24.58
N GLU A 282 -20.27 -11.93 -25.37
CA GLU A 282 -19.89 -11.80 -26.78
C GLU A 282 -18.37 -11.63 -26.92
N MET A 283 -17.78 -10.76 -26.10
CA MET A 283 -16.33 -10.51 -26.07
C MET A 283 -15.54 -11.74 -25.63
N SER A 284 -16.03 -12.49 -24.64
CA SER A 284 -15.41 -13.75 -24.20
C SER A 284 -15.43 -14.80 -25.32
N ARG A 285 -16.52 -14.89 -26.08
CA ARG A 285 -16.64 -15.77 -27.24
C ARG A 285 -15.68 -15.35 -28.37
N LYS A 286 -15.55 -14.04 -28.64
CA LYS A 286 -14.58 -13.51 -29.61
C LYS A 286 -13.13 -13.82 -29.20
N LYS A 287 -12.79 -13.63 -27.92
CA LYS A 287 -11.47 -13.99 -27.36
C LYS A 287 -11.13 -15.47 -27.55
N LYS A 288 -12.06 -16.37 -27.22
CA LYS A 288 -11.87 -17.82 -27.43
C LYS A 288 -11.63 -18.17 -28.90
N ARG A 289 -12.39 -17.55 -29.83
CA ARG A 289 -12.19 -17.74 -31.28
C ARG A 289 -10.84 -17.21 -31.78
N ALA A 290 -10.30 -16.19 -31.13
CA ALA A 290 -8.98 -15.65 -31.41
C ALA A 290 -7.82 -16.44 -30.74
N GLY A 291 -8.11 -17.59 -30.13
CA GLY A 291 -7.09 -18.45 -29.52
C GLY A 291 -6.74 -18.13 -28.07
N TYR A 292 -7.47 -17.24 -27.40
CA TYR A 292 -7.25 -16.99 -25.97
C TYR A 292 -7.73 -18.18 -25.12
N VAL A 293 -6.79 -18.78 -24.39
CA VAL A 293 -7.04 -19.81 -23.38
C VAL A 293 -6.88 -19.15 -22.01
N PRO A 294 -7.93 -19.11 -21.16
CA PRO A 294 -7.79 -18.60 -19.79
C PRO A 294 -6.88 -19.54 -18.99
N GLU A 295 -5.89 -18.97 -18.29
CA GLU A 295 -5.19 -19.70 -17.22
C GLU A 295 -6.17 -19.87 -16.05
N LEU A 296 -6.41 -21.14 -15.67
CA LEU A 296 -7.26 -21.53 -14.54
C LEU A 296 -6.49 -21.43 -13.23
#